data_AF-A0A973IXL0-F1
#
_entry.id   AF-A0A973IXL0-F1
#
_cell.length_a   1.000
_cell.length_b   1.000
_cell.length_c   1.000
_cell.angle_alpha   90.00
_cell.angle_beta   90.00
_cell.angle_gamma   90.00
#
_symmetry.space_group_name_H-M   'P 1'
#
loop_
_entity.id
_entity.type
_entity.pdbx_description
1 polymer ?
#
loop_
_entity_poly.entity_id
_entity_poly.type
_entity_poly.pdbx_seq_one_letter_code
_entity_poly.pdbx_strand_id
1 'polypeptide(L)'
;MKKVRFLINKGFSSIEVLLAASVFVAVVSVFVGAIIFGTQSQKTAGQYNQASLLAEETFEAVRNIRDSGFTNLPSVDGTYYLSSLGNQWSLVSTPEAAINGFTRSVTVTTVDATTKSIVVNISFAPSAYRTKTLSYTSKITNWISNTSGGGSPKKRGLLAYYDATGGRNTLTSRQYDDVANTFGIEEDISLGAGQNSRNIILKTSPTKGEAILAYGDNAGNLKVLCYDDSTDVWTQDYTATIGGTGTTKRFDVEYEKTTGDALVVY
;
A
#
# COMPACT_ATOMS: atom_id res chain seq x y z
N MET A 1 84.19 -23.80 -39.23
CA MET A 1 82.89 -23.57 -38.57
C MET A 1 82.85 -22.14 -38.04
N LYS A 2 82.01 -21.27 -38.62
CA LYS A 2 81.94 -19.84 -38.29
C LYS A 2 80.96 -19.65 -37.13
N LYS A 3 81.46 -19.35 -35.93
CA LYS A 3 80.61 -19.05 -34.75
C LYS A 3 80.02 -17.65 -34.92
N VAL A 4 78.71 -17.56 -35.10
CA VAL A 4 77.96 -16.31 -35.04
C VAL A 4 77.69 -15.99 -33.57
N ARG A 5 78.25 -14.88 -33.07
CA ARG A 5 77.98 -14.38 -31.71
C ARG A 5 76.77 -13.44 -31.78
N PHE A 6 75.69 -13.77 -31.07
CA PHE A 6 74.59 -12.85 -30.82
C PHE A 6 75.08 -11.73 -29.89
N LEU A 7 75.09 -10.50 -30.40
CA LEU A 7 75.35 -9.29 -29.62
C LEU A 7 74.08 -8.96 -28.83
N ILE A 8 74.10 -9.15 -27.52
CA ILE A 8 73.04 -8.67 -26.62
C ILE A 8 73.26 -7.16 -26.41
N ASN A 9 72.38 -6.35 -26.99
CA ASN A 9 72.38 -4.89 -26.86
C ASN A 9 72.01 -4.46 -25.42
N LYS A 10 73.03 -4.19 -24.59
CA LYS A 10 72.85 -3.77 -23.18
C LYS A 10 72.31 -2.34 -22.98
N GLY A 11 72.10 -1.59 -24.07
CA GLY A 11 71.56 -0.22 -24.02
C GLY A 11 70.03 -0.13 -23.99
N PHE A 12 69.30 -1.23 -24.21
CA PHE A 12 67.83 -1.24 -24.25
C PHE A 12 67.15 -1.45 -22.89
N SER A 13 67.90 -1.79 -21.83
CA SER A 13 67.33 -2.24 -20.55
C SER A 13 66.78 -1.10 -19.67
N SER A 14 67.43 0.07 -19.63
CA SER A 14 67.04 1.14 -18.70
C SER A 14 65.72 1.82 -19.09
N ILE A 15 65.50 2.02 -20.39
CA ILE A 15 64.27 2.63 -20.91
C ILE A 15 63.07 1.69 -20.79
N GLU A 16 63.29 0.39 -20.94
CA GLU A 16 62.25 -0.63 -20.76
C GLU A 16 61.82 -0.73 -19.30
N VAL A 17 62.76 -0.63 -18.35
CA VAL A 17 62.45 -0.57 -16.91
C VAL A 17 61.65 0.69 -16.56
N LEU A 18 62.02 1.86 -17.10
CA LEU A 18 61.28 3.10 -16.88
C LEU A 18 59.87 3.04 -17.48
N LEU A 19 59.74 2.50 -18.70
CA LEU A 19 58.45 2.30 -19.35
C LEU A 19 57.58 1.33 -18.55
N ALA A 20 58.10 0.17 -18.17
CA ALA A 20 57.39 -0.82 -17.36
C ALA A 20 56.95 -0.23 -16.01
N ALA A 21 57.81 0.54 -15.34
CA ALA A 21 57.46 1.23 -14.09
C ALA A 21 56.34 2.27 -14.31
N SER A 22 56.39 3.04 -15.39
CA SER A 22 55.36 4.06 -15.68
C SER A 22 53.99 3.43 -15.95
N VAL A 23 53.96 2.35 -16.73
CA VAL A 23 52.73 1.59 -17.02
C VAL A 23 52.22 0.92 -15.76
N PHE A 24 53.10 0.33 -14.95
CA PHE A 24 52.73 -0.30 -13.69
C PHE A 24 52.08 0.71 -12.73
N VAL A 25 52.66 1.89 -12.56
CA VAL A 25 52.08 2.95 -11.72
C VAL A 25 50.72 3.39 -12.25
N ALA A 26 50.59 3.61 -13.56
CA ALA A 26 49.31 4.00 -14.17
C ALA A 26 48.21 2.94 -13.91
N VAL A 27 48.55 1.65 -14.08
CA VAL A 27 47.62 0.54 -13.84
C VAL A 27 47.24 0.45 -12.36
N VAL A 28 48.20 0.53 -11.44
CA VAL A 28 47.94 0.51 -10.00
C VAL A 28 47.03 1.67 -9.59
N SER A 29 47.26 2.88 -10.10
CA SER A 29 46.41 4.04 -9.81
C SER A 29 44.96 3.82 -10.24
N VAL A 30 44.72 3.22 -11.42
CA VAL A 30 43.37 2.89 -11.88
C VAL A 30 42.70 1.87 -10.95
N PHE A 31 43.41 0.81 -10.55
CA PHE A 31 42.87 -0.20 -9.66
C PHE A 31 42.55 0.34 -8.26
N VAL A 32 43.46 1.14 -7.68
CA VAL A 32 43.22 1.78 -6.38
C VAL A 32 42.02 2.73 -6.46
N GLY A 33 41.92 3.53 -7.53
CA GLY A 33 40.77 4.39 -7.79
C GLY A 33 39.45 3.61 -7.88
N ALA A 34 39.44 2.49 -8.59
CA ALA A 34 38.28 1.62 -8.72
C ALA A 34 37.85 1.02 -7.36
N ILE A 35 38.79 0.60 -6.52
CA ILE A 35 38.50 0.07 -5.17
C ILE A 35 37.92 1.16 -4.26
N ILE A 36 38.52 2.36 -4.26
CA ILE A 36 38.04 3.49 -3.45
C ILE A 36 36.62 3.87 -3.87
N PHE A 37 36.38 4.01 -5.18
CA PHE A 37 35.06 4.34 -5.70
C PHE A 37 34.04 3.23 -5.39
N GLY A 38 34.44 1.97 -5.55
CA GLY A 38 33.61 0.80 -5.24
C GLY A 38 33.16 0.79 -3.78
N THR A 39 34.08 0.97 -2.83
CA THR A 39 33.76 0.99 -1.39
C THR A 39 32.86 2.17 -1.01
N GLN A 40 33.10 3.36 -1.57
CA GLN A 40 32.24 4.52 -1.35
C GLN A 40 30.82 4.31 -1.91
N SER A 41 30.71 3.66 -3.08
CA SER A 41 29.42 3.30 -3.67
C SER A 41 28.64 2.32 -2.79
N GLN A 42 29.30 1.29 -2.28
CA GLN A 42 28.68 0.31 -1.39
C GLN A 42 28.21 0.93 -0.07
N LYS A 43 29.03 1.79 0.54
CA LYS A 43 28.66 2.53 1.76
C LYS A 43 27.42 3.40 1.52
N THR A 44 27.42 4.14 0.41
CA THR A 44 26.31 5.03 0.06
C THR A 44 25.03 4.23 -0.18
N ALA A 45 25.10 3.13 -0.93
CA ALA A 45 23.96 2.24 -1.16
C ALA A 45 23.41 1.65 0.15
N GLY A 46 24.29 1.23 1.06
CA GLY A 46 23.91 0.76 2.39
C GLY A 46 23.14 1.82 3.20
N GLN A 47 23.58 3.08 3.15
CA GLN A 47 22.89 4.18 3.82
C GLN A 47 21.50 4.46 3.23
N TYR A 48 21.33 4.33 1.90
CA TYR A 48 20.02 4.45 1.27
C TYR A 48 19.06 3.34 1.72
N ASN A 49 19.55 2.09 1.78
CA ASN A 49 18.75 0.96 2.26
C ASN A 49 18.33 1.16 3.73
N GLN A 50 19.26 1.58 4.59
CA GLN A 50 18.96 1.87 5.99
C GLN A 50 17.97 3.04 6.14
N ALA A 51 18.12 4.11 5.36
CA ALA A 51 17.18 5.22 5.37
C ALA A 51 15.76 4.81 4.92
N SER A 52 15.65 3.90 3.93
CA SER A 52 14.35 3.36 3.51
C SER A 52 13.70 2.54 4.63
N LEU A 53 14.46 1.67 5.30
CA LEU A 53 13.95 0.88 6.43
C LEU A 53 13.48 1.77 7.58
N LEU A 54 14.24 2.82 7.91
CA LEU A 54 13.84 3.80 8.92
C LEU A 54 12.57 4.57 8.53
N ALA A 55 12.38 4.86 7.23
CA ALA A 55 11.15 5.49 6.75
C ALA A 55 9.95 4.55 6.89
N GLU A 56 10.11 3.27 6.54
CA GLU A 56 9.08 2.24 6.72
C GLU A 56 8.70 2.07 8.19
N GLU A 57 9.68 1.91 9.08
CA GLU A 57 9.46 1.86 10.53
C GLU A 57 8.70 3.10 11.03
N THR A 58 9.05 4.27 10.51
CA THR A 58 8.40 5.52 10.88
C THR A 58 6.93 5.52 10.45
N PHE A 59 6.60 5.03 9.26
CA PHE A 59 5.20 4.89 8.85
C PHE A 59 4.45 3.89 9.71
N GLU A 60 5.05 2.75 10.07
CA GLU A 60 4.39 1.79 10.95
C GLU A 60 4.16 2.37 12.35
N ALA A 61 5.11 3.15 12.87
CA ALA A 61 4.93 3.86 14.13
C ALA A 61 3.76 4.87 14.05
N VAL A 62 3.67 5.64 12.96
CA VAL A 62 2.54 6.58 12.77
C VAL A 62 1.20 5.83 12.61
N ARG A 63 1.19 4.68 11.93
CA ARG A 63 -0.02 3.82 11.85
C ARG A 63 -0.38 3.25 13.22
N ASN A 64 0.58 2.83 14.02
CA ASN A 64 0.34 2.35 15.38
C ASN A 64 -0.26 3.45 16.27
N ILE A 65 0.25 4.68 16.18
CA ILE A 65 -0.33 5.86 16.86
C ILE A 65 -1.79 6.06 16.42
N ARG A 66 -2.03 6.03 15.10
CA ARG A 66 -3.37 6.16 14.51
C ARG A 66 -4.32 5.06 15.00
N ASP A 67 -3.86 3.81 15.04
CA ASP A 67 -4.65 2.65 15.42
C ASP A 67 -4.99 2.64 16.90
N SER A 68 -4.12 3.20 17.75
CA SER A 68 -4.44 3.46 19.16
C SER A 68 -5.49 4.57 19.33
N GLY A 69 -5.72 5.39 18.30
CA GLY A 69 -6.69 6.48 18.31
C GLY A 69 -6.27 7.60 17.36
N PHE A 70 -7.15 7.97 16.43
CA PHE A 70 -6.83 9.00 15.44
C PHE A 70 -6.54 10.38 16.07
N THR A 71 -7.12 10.66 17.25
CA THR A 71 -6.87 11.88 18.04
C THR A 71 -5.45 11.96 18.61
N ASN A 72 -4.72 10.84 18.64
CA ASN A 72 -3.31 10.82 19.06
C ASN A 72 -2.38 11.39 17.98
N LEU A 73 -2.87 11.50 16.73
CA LEU A 73 -2.18 12.26 15.70
C LEU A 73 -2.35 13.76 15.98
N PRO A 74 -1.33 14.59 15.74
CA PRO A 74 -1.42 16.03 15.97
C PRO A 74 -2.62 16.66 15.23
N SER A 75 -3.38 17.47 15.96
CA SER A 75 -4.49 18.26 15.42
C SER A 75 -4.03 19.46 14.61
N VAL A 76 -2.82 19.96 14.90
CA VAL A 76 -2.17 21.05 14.19
C VAL A 76 -1.23 20.48 13.15
N ASP A 77 -1.24 21.07 11.96
CA ASP A 77 -0.33 20.70 10.88
C ASP A 77 1.09 21.20 11.19
N GLY A 78 2.10 20.38 10.90
CA GLY A 78 3.47 20.71 11.25
C GLY A 78 4.43 19.56 11.12
N THR A 79 5.69 19.80 11.51
CA THR A 79 6.73 18.77 11.54
C THR A 79 6.93 18.28 12.96
N TYR A 80 6.91 16.97 13.11
CA TYR A 80 7.01 16.24 14.35
C TYR A 80 8.09 15.17 14.27
N TYR A 81 8.43 14.60 15.41
CA TYR A 81 9.46 13.59 15.59
C TYR A 81 8.89 12.43 16.39
N LEU A 82 9.41 11.24 16.17
CA LEU A 82 8.98 10.06 16.91
C LEU A 82 9.60 10.06 18.30
N SER A 83 8.80 9.72 19.29
CA SER A 83 9.23 9.45 20.66
C SER A 83 8.50 8.23 21.19
N SER A 84 9.17 7.40 21.97
CA SER A 84 8.56 6.30 22.69
C SER A 84 8.41 6.65 24.17
N LEU A 85 7.17 6.74 24.66
CA LEU A 85 6.90 6.89 26.09
C LEU A 85 6.06 5.70 26.55
N GLY A 86 6.50 5.00 27.59
CA GLY A 86 5.73 3.87 28.16
C GLY A 86 5.41 2.76 27.16
N ASN A 87 6.38 2.37 26.32
CA ASN A 87 6.22 1.37 25.26
C ASN A 87 5.22 1.72 24.14
N GLN A 88 4.80 2.98 24.05
CA GLN A 88 3.94 3.46 22.98
C GLN A 88 4.65 4.54 22.15
N TRP A 89 4.46 4.50 20.83
CA TRP A 89 4.92 5.56 19.94
C TRP A 89 4.07 6.82 20.12
N SER A 90 4.70 7.97 19.96
CA SER A 90 4.06 9.28 20.01
C SER A 90 4.80 10.25 19.09
N LEU A 91 4.09 11.28 18.64
CA LEU A 91 4.68 12.38 17.88
C LEU A 91 4.90 13.59 18.79
N VAL A 92 6.12 14.10 18.83
CA VAL A 92 6.53 15.25 19.63
C VAL A 92 7.09 16.36 18.74
N SER A 93 7.08 17.60 19.20
CA SER A 93 7.61 18.76 18.46
C SER A 93 9.13 18.92 18.62
N THR A 94 9.72 18.27 19.61
CA THR A 94 11.16 18.33 19.86
C THR A 94 11.90 17.33 18.97
N PRO A 95 12.96 17.75 18.24
CA PRO A 95 13.78 16.84 17.45
C PRO A 95 14.35 15.69 18.25
N GLU A 96 14.27 14.49 17.68
CA GLU A 96 14.97 13.32 18.20
C GLU A 96 16.48 13.45 17.94
N ALA A 97 17.30 12.87 18.82
CA ALA A 97 18.72 12.72 18.56
C ALA A 97 18.96 11.85 17.31
N ALA A 98 20.04 12.14 16.58
CA ALA A 98 20.37 11.35 15.39
C ALA A 98 20.66 9.89 15.78
N ILE A 99 19.95 8.94 15.17
CA ILE A 99 20.20 7.51 15.33
C ILE A 99 21.20 7.09 14.26
N ASN A 100 22.41 6.69 14.66
CA ASN A 100 23.45 6.22 13.74
C ASN A 100 23.76 7.20 12.58
N GLY A 101 23.62 8.52 12.83
CA GLY A 101 23.85 9.57 11.83
C GLY A 101 22.66 9.84 10.90
N PHE A 102 21.50 9.27 11.19
CA PHE A 102 20.24 9.56 10.51
C PHE A 102 19.34 10.42 11.40
N THR A 103 18.66 11.39 10.82
CA THR A 103 17.58 12.13 11.46
C THR A 103 16.28 11.88 10.72
N ARG A 104 15.21 11.59 11.47
CA ARG A 104 13.87 11.38 10.91
C ARG A 104 12.96 12.52 11.33
N SER A 105 12.03 12.89 10.46
CA SER A 105 10.96 13.85 10.77
C SER A 105 9.70 13.45 10.04
N VAL A 106 8.56 13.79 10.63
CA VAL A 106 7.23 13.44 10.16
C VAL A 106 6.44 14.74 10.00
N THR A 107 6.19 15.15 8.77
CA THR A 107 5.29 16.27 8.49
C THR A 107 3.87 15.75 8.38
N VAL A 108 2.98 16.30 9.19
CA VAL A 108 1.55 15.99 9.22
C VAL A 108 0.79 17.16 8.59
N THR A 109 -0.06 16.87 7.62
CA THR A 109 -0.94 17.84 6.98
C THR A 109 -2.36 17.29 6.97
N THR A 110 -3.33 18.09 7.38
CA THR A 110 -4.73 17.68 7.44
C THR A 110 -5.35 17.83 6.04
N VAL A 111 -5.95 16.75 5.54
CA VAL A 111 -6.64 16.73 4.23
C VAL A 111 -8.12 16.99 4.44
N ASP A 112 -8.72 16.28 5.40
CA ASP A 112 -10.11 16.42 5.81
C ASP A 112 -10.27 15.97 7.28
N ALA A 113 -11.51 15.89 7.80
CA ALA A 113 -11.78 15.54 9.19
C ALA A 113 -11.33 14.11 9.58
N THR A 114 -11.21 13.20 8.61
CA THR A 114 -10.84 11.79 8.84
C THR A 114 -9.54 11.40 8.15
N THR A 115 -8.88 12.29 7.44
CA THR A 115 -7.70 11.97 6.63
C THR A 115 -6.57 12.96 6.86
N LYS A 116 -5.37 12.43 7.10
CA LYS A 116 -4.12 13.19 7.18
C LYS A 116 -3.12 12.68 6.15
N SER A 117 -2.39 13.59 5.53
CA SER A 117 -1.23 13.31 4.70
C SER A 117 0.01 13.33 5.58
N ILE A 118 0.83 12.29 5.45
CA ILE A 118 2.03 12.09 6.24
C ILE A 118 3.22 12.05 5.28
N VAL A 119 4.16 12.96 5.49
CA VAL A 119 5.44 12.99 4.77
C VAL A 119 6.55 12.64 5.76
N VAL A 120 7.24 11.53 5.52
CA VAL A 120 8.40 11.11 6.31
C VAL A 120 9.66 11.53 5.59
N ASN A 121 10.50 12.32 6.27
CA ASN A 121 11.79 12.76 5.77
C ASN A 121 12.92 12.14 6.60
N ILE A 122 13.81 11.40 5.94
CA ILE A 122 15.02 10.83 6.54
C ILE A 122 16.24 11.53 5.97
N SER A 123 16.99 12.23 6.81
CA SER A 123 18.21 12.94 6.42
C SER A 123 19.45 12.24 6.94
N PHE A 124 20.48 12.13 6.09
CA PHE A 124 21.76 11.50 6.43
C PHE A 124 22.91 12.10 5.61
N ALA A 125 24.14 11.98 6.12
CA ALA A 125 25.33 12.51 5.47
C ALA A 125 26.18 11.39 4.84
N PRO A 126 26.07 11.11 3.53
CA PRO A 126 26.93 10.11 2.87
C PRO A 126 28.41 10.52 2.80
N SER A 127 28.70 11.79 3.02
CA SER A 127 30.06 12.35 3.17
C SER A 127 30.02 13.54 4.13
N ALA A 128 31.16 13.91 4.72
CA ALA A 128 31.24 15.00 5.69
C ALA A 128 30.73 16.37 5.17
N TYR A 129 30.64 16.55 3.85
CA TYR A 129 30.27 17.81 3.21
C TYR A 129 28.91 17.77 2.50
N ARG A 130 28.19 16.64 2.55
CA ARG A 130 26.91 16.49 1.84
C ARG A 130 25.90 15.81 2.74
N THR A 131 24.79 16.48 2.97
CA THR A 131 23.56 15.89 3.53
C THR A 131 22.60 15.57 2.41
N LYS A 132 21.93 14.42 2.51
CA LYS A 132 20.86 13.99 1.62
C LYS A 132 19.62 13.71 2.44
N THR A 133 18.46 13.91 1.83
CA THR A 133 17.17 13.64 2.45
C THR A 133 16.35 12.76 1.51
N LEU A 134 15.80 11.67 2.03
CA LEU A 134 14.76 10.88 1.38
C LEU A 134 13.40 11.30 1.92
N SER A 135 12.43 11.46 1.03
CA SER A 135 11.07 11.88 1.39
C SER A 135 10.07 10.88 0.85
N TYR A 136 9.21 10.37 1.72
CA TYR A 136 8.15 9.43 1.39
C TYR A 136 6.81 10.00 1.85
N THR A 137 5.76 9.80 1.07
CA THR A 137 4.43 10.32 1.38
C THR A 137 3.40 9.20 1.42
N SER A 138 2.55 9.20 2.43
CA SER A 138 1.38 8.31 2.55
C SER A 138 0.20 9.06 3.13
N LYS A 139 -1.02 8.65 2.77
CA LYS A 139 -2.23 9.10 3.46
C LYS A 139 -2.60 8.12 4.56
N ILE A 140 -3.12 8.64 5.67
CA ILE A 140 -3.60 7.88 6.81
C ILE A 140 -5.02 8.35 7.10
N THR A 141 -5.96 7.41 7.10
CA THR A 141 -7.38 7.67 7.37
C THR A 141 -7.76 7.16 8.75
N ASN A 142 -8.75 7.81 9.36
CA ASN A 142 -9.44 7.39 10.56
C ASN A 142 -10.37 6.22 10.20
N TRP A 143 -9.80 5.06 9.99
CA TRP A 143 -10.53 3.89 9.53
C TRP A 143 -11.58 3.43 10.57
N ILE A 144 -11.32 3.69 11.85
CA ILE A 144 -12.21 3.32 12.96
C ILE A 144 -13.39 4.29 13.07
N SER A 145 -13.24 5.58 12.72
CA SER A 145 -14.34 6.53 12.95
C SER A 145 -15.60 6.15 12.20
N ASN A 146 -16.68 6.04 12.97
CA ASN A 146 -18.04 6.05 12.46
C ASN A 146 -18.26 7.49 12.00
N THR A 147 -18.23 7.74 10.69
CA THR A 147 -18.61 9.03 10.13
C THR A 147 -20.09 9.27 10.44
N SER A 148 -20.36 9.83 11.62
CA SER A 148 -21.63 10.37 12.04
C SER A 148 -21.85 11.73 11.38
N GLY A 149 -22.01 11.70 10.05
CA GLY A 149 -22.89 12.69 9.43
C GLY A 149 -24.28 12.37 9.92
N GLY A 150 -24.87 13.26 10.73
CA GLY A 150 -26.14 13.04 11.42
C GLY A 150 -27.23 12.51 10.47
N GLY A 151 -27.62 11.26 10.69
CA GLY A 151 -28.59 10.53 9.89
C GLY A 151 -28.31 9.04 9.94
N SER A 152 -28.65 8.41 11.06
CA SER A 152 -28.52 6.96 11.32
C SER A 152 -27.08 6.40 11.24
N PRO A 153 -26.72 5.39 12.05
CA PRO A 153 -25.40 4.75 11.92
C PRO A 153 -25.27 4.19 10.50
N LYS A 154 -24.28 4.66 9.73
CA LYS A 154 -23.93 4.05 8.45
C LYS A 154 -23.57 2.59 8.74
N LYS A 155 -24.44 1.66 8.38
CA LYS A 155 -24.30 0.23 8.65
C LYS A 155 -23.11 -0.30 7.84
N ARG A 156 -22.00 -0.65 8.52
CA ARG A 156 -20.66 -0.70 7.88
C ARG A 156 -20.32 -2.05 7.23
N GLY A 157 -21.17 -3.05 7.38
CA GLY A 157 -20.99 -4.34 6.70
C GLY A 157 -22.30 -4.81 6.08
N LEU A 158 -22.19 -5.40 4.90
CA LEU A 158 -23.29 -6.04 4.21
C LEU A 158 -22.87 -7.46 3.89
N LEU A 159 -23.70 -8.41 4.28
CA LEU A 159 -23.56 -9.81 3.95
C LEU A 159 -24.74 -10.19 3.05
N ALA A 160 -24.44 -10.87 1.95
CA ALA A 160 -25.46 -11.53 1.13
C ALA A 160 -25.09 -13.01 0.98
N TYR A 161 -26.07 -13.90 1.13
CA TYR A 161 -25.88 -15.34 1.05
C TYR A 161 -27.13 -16.02 0.51
N TYR A 162 -26.95 -17.23 -0.01
CA TYR A 162 -28.04 -18.10 -0.42
C TYR A 162 -28.47 -18.97 0.77
N ASP A 163 -29.72 -18.84 1.22
CA ASP A 163 -30.30 -19.67 2.28
C ASP A 163 -31.10 -20.84 1.70
N ALA A 164 -30.59 -22.06 1.91
CA ALA A 164 -31.26 -23.31 1.55
C ALA A 164 -31.97 -23.98 2.74
N THR A 165 -31.94 -23.34 3.92
CA THR A 165 -32.43 -23.93 5.17
C THR A 165 -33.96 -24.05 5.14
N GLY A 166 -34.48 -25.19 5.58
CA GLY A 166 -35.93 -25.42 5.65
C GLY A 166 -36.66 -25.32 4.30
N GLY A 167 -35.93 -25.39 3.18
CA GLY A 167 -36.51 -25.27 1.83
C GLY A 167 -36.74 -23.82 1.34
N ARG A 168 -36.27 -22.79 2.05
CA ARG A 168 -36.42 -21.38 1.63
C ARG A 168 -35.86 -21.12 0.23
N ASN A 169 -34.66 -21.63 -0.08
CA ASN A 169 -34.01 -21.47 -1.39
C ASN A 169 -34.08 -20.01 -1.89
N THR A 170 -33.78 -19.07 -0.99
CA THR A 170 -33.85 -17.62 -1.25
C THR A 170 -32.48 -16.98 -1.13
N LEU A 171 -32.30 -15.88 -1.85
CA LEU A 171 -31.16 -14.99 -1.65
C LEU A 171 -31.50 -14.04 -0.49
N THR A 172 -30.56 -13.89 0.41
CA THR A 172 -30.79 -13.25 1.70
C THR A 172 -29.67 -12.28 1.99
N SER A 173 -30.01 -11.12 2.57
CA SER A 173 -29.02 -10.17 3.07
C SER A 173 -29.17 -9.89 4.56
N ARG A 174 -28.04 -9.55 5.18
CA ARG A 174 -27.95 -9.04 6.55
C ARG A 174 -26.98 -7.89 6.59
N GLN A 175 -27.36 -6.84 7.28
CA GLN A 175 -26.48 -5.74 7.60
C GLN A 175 -25.72 -6.05 8.90
N TYR A 176 -24.51 -5.55 9.02
CA TYR A 176 -23.70 -5.62 10.22
C TYR A 176 -23.65 -4.24 10.88
N ASP A 177 -24.06 -4.21 12.15
CA ASP A 177 -23.99 -3.05 13.02
C ASP A 177 -22.67 -3.14 13.82
N ASP A 178 -21.75 -2.21 13.54
CA ASP A 178 -20.45 -2.15 14.20
C ASP A 178 -20.53 -1.53 15.60
N VAL A 179 -21.56 -0.74 15.89
CA VAL A 179 -21.80 -0.16 17.21
C VAL A 179 -22.30 -1.22 18.17
N ALA A 180 -23.29 -2.00 17.72
CA ALA A 180 -23.82 -3.12 18.50
C ALA A 180 -22.95 -4.38 18.42
N ASN A 181 -22.04 -4.46 17.43
CA ASN A 181 -21.27 -5.66 17.09
C ASN A 181 -22.17 -6.88 16.84
N THR A 182 -23.24 -6.67 16.05
CA THR A 182 -24.24 -7.70 15.75
C THR A 182 -24.64 -7.68 14.28
N PHE A 183 -25.09 -8.84 13.78
CA PHE A 183 -25.82 -8.89 12.51
C PHE A 183 -27.29 -8.54 12.73
N GLY A 184 -27.84 -7.75 11.82
CA GLY A 184 -29.24 -7.35 11.82
C GLY A 184 -30.21 -8.49 11.48
N ILE A 185 -31.47 -8.09 11.31
CA ILE A 185 -32.54 -8.98 10.89
C ILE A 185 -32.21 -9.53 9.50
N GLU A 186 -32.62 -10.77 9.29
CA GLU A 186 -32.48 -11.43 8.01
C GLU A 186 -33.56 -10.95 7.03
N GLU A 187 -33.13 -10.43 5.88
CA GLU A 187 -34.01 -9.91 4.86
C GLU A 187 -33.89 -10.72 3.57
N ASP A 188 -35.01 -11.24 3.08
CA ASP A 188 -35.07 -11.89 1.78
C ASP A 188 -34.94 -10.82 0.68
N ILE A 189 -33.96 -10.99 -0.20
CA ILE A 189 -33.78 -10.12 -1.36
C ILE A 189 -34.87 -10.52 -2.37
N SER A 190 -35.96 -9.75 -2.35
CA SER A 190 -37.24 -10.08 -2.99
C SER A 190 -37.17 -10.25 -4.52
N LEU A 191 -36.80 -11.44 -4.99
CA LEU A 191 -36.85 -11.81 -6.40
C LEU A 191 -37.24 -13.29 -6.55
N GLY A 192 -38.52 -13.60 -6.30
CA GLY A 192 -39.19 -14.87 -6.65
C GLY A 192 -38.67 -16.11 -5.92
N ALA A 193 -39.53 -16.77 -5.15
CA ALA A 193 -39.20 -18.04 -4.49
C ALA A 193 -38.66 -19.09 -5.48
N GLY A 194 -37.62 -19.84 -5.08
CA GLY A 194 -37.15 -21.05 -5.81
C GLY A 194 -36.02 -20.85 -6.82
N GLN A 195 -35.27 -19.74 -6.76
CA GLN A 195 -34.11 -19.52 -7.64
C GLN A 195 -32.83 -20.10 -7.02
N ASN A 196 -32.22 -21.11 -7.65
CA ASN A 196 -30.94 -21.70 -7.23
C ASN A 196 -29.74 -20.80 -7.60
N SER A 197 -29.67 -19.60 -7.02
CA SER A 197 -28.63 -18.60 -7.27
C SER A 197 -27.42 -18.81 -6.36
N ARG A 198 -26.62 -19.83 -6.65
CA ARG A 198 -25.45 -20.20 -5.81
C ARG A 198 -24.19 -19.39 -6.12
N ASN A 199 -24.11 -18.79 -7.31
CA ASN A 199 -23.05 -17.84 -7.62
C ASN A 199 -23.56 -16.43 -7.39
N ILE A 200 -23.01 -15.81 -6.37
CA ILE A 200 -23.30 -14.43 -5.99
C ILE A 200 -21.99 -13.67 -5.90
N ILE A 201 -22.01 -12.42 -6.34
CA ILE A 201 -20.89 -11.49 -6.17
C ILE A 201 -21.44 -10.25 -5.52
N LEU A 202 -20.96 -9.97 -4.31
CA LEU A 202 -21.24 -8.74 -3.60
C LEU A 202 -19.99 -7.86 -3.64
N LYS A 203 -20.17 -6.60 -4.05
CA LYS A 203 -19.13 -5.59 -4.06
C LYS A 203 -19.67 -4.31 -3.45
N THR A 204 -18.90 -3.67 -2.60
CA THR A 204 -19.24 -2.36 -2.02
C THR A 204 -18.46 -1.27 -2.74
N SER A 205 -19.10 -0.11 -2.93
CA SER A 205 -18.44 1.02 -3.58
C SER A 205 -17.32 1.58 -2.70
N PRO A 206 -16.18 1.99 -3.30
CA PRO A 206 -15.08 2.60 -2.56
C PRO A 206 -15.34 4.07 -2.18
N THR A 207 -16.31 4.72 -2.82
CA THR A 207 -16.55 6.17 -2.67
C THR A 207 -17.97 6.52 -2.28
N LYS A 208 -18.95 5.63 -2.54
CA LYS A 208 -20.37 5.84 -2.29
C LYS A 208 -20.91 4.84 -1.27
N GLY A 209 -22.01 5.20 -0.61
CA GLY A 209 -22.77 4.35 0.30
C GLY A 209 -23.64 3.34 -0.44
N GLU A 210 -23.05 2.55 -1.33
CA GLU A 210 -23.79 1.61 -2.18
C GLU A 210 -23.08 0.27 -2.27
N ALA A 211 -23.85 -0.76 -2.62
CA ALA A 211 -23.31 -2.07 -2.94
C ALA A 211 -24.01 -2.66 -4.16
N ILE A 212 -23.27 -3.41 -4.96
CA ILE A 212 -23.83 -4.18 -6.06
C ILE A 212 -23.78 -5.65 -5.72
N LEU A 213 -24.93 -6.31 -5.91
CA LEU A 213 -25.08 -7.75 -5.83
C LEU A 213 -25.47 -8.28 -7.20
N ALA A 214 -24.60 -9.11 -7.77
CA ALA A 214 -24.88 -9.79 -9.03
C ALA A 214 -25.02 -11.31 -8.80
N TYR A 215 -26.04 -11.90 -9.43
CA TYR A 215 -26.25 -13.35 -9.39
C TYR A 215 -26.88 -13.87 -10.69
N GLY A 216 -26.62 -15.14 -11.00
CA GLY A 216 -27.30 -15.86 -12.08
C GLY A 216 -28.52 -16.61 -11.56
N ASP A 217 -29.67 -16.47 -12.23
CA ASP A 217 -30.90 -17.19 -11.92
C ASP A 217 -30.94 -18.59 -12.57
N ASN A 218 -31.96 -19.39 -12.26
CA ASN A 218 -32.08 -20.74 -12.83
C ASN A 218 -32.56 -20.75 -14.30
N ALA A 219 -33.01 -19.61 -14.81
CA ALA A 219 -33.41 -19.43 -16.21
C ALA A 219 -32.23 -18.97 -17.10
N GLY A 220 -31.04 -18.78 -16.53
CA GLY A 220 -29.85 -18.34 -17.25
C GLY A 220 -29.78 -16.83 -17.46
N ASN A 221 -30.43 -16.04 -16.61
CA ASN A 221 -30.30 -14.59 -16.59
C ASN A 221 -29.40 -14.12 -15.45
N LEU A 222 -28.55 -13.15 -15.76
CA LEU A 222 -27.89 -12.29 -14.79
C LEU A 222 -28.91 -11.30 -14.24
N LYS A 223 -28.90 -11.16 -12.92
CA LYS A 223 -29.59 -10.12 -12.16
C LYS A 223 -28.53 -9.30 -11.43
N VAL A 224 -28.60 -7.99 -11.58
CA VAL A 224 -27.75 -7.04 -10.85
C VAL A 224 -28.66 -6.15 -10.04
N LEU A 225 -28.45 -6.17 -8.73
CA LEU A 225 -29.13 -5.30 -7.79
C LEU A 225 -28.16 -4.29 -7.22
N CYS A 226 -28.69 -3.09 -6.97
CA CYS A 226 -28.02 -2.04 -6.24
C CYS A 226 -28.67 -1.89 -4.87
N TYR A 227 -27.84 -1.80 -3.84
CA TYR A 227 -28.21 -1.45 -2.49
C TYR A 227 -27.82 0.00 -2.22
N ASP A 228 -28.74 0.78 -1.69
CA ASP A 228 -28.54 2.18 -1.32
C ASP A 228 -28.57 2.33 0.21
N ASP A 229 -27.46 2.81 0.79
CA ASP A 229 -27.32 2.99 2.25
C ASP A 229 -28.25 4.07 2.82
N SER A 230 -28.77 4.97 1.99
CA SER A 230 -29.65 6.05 2.42
C SER A 230 -31.09 5.59 2.60
N THR A 231 -31.51 4.57 1.84
CA THR A 231 -32.86 4.02 1.86
C THR A 231 -32.94 2.63 2.47
N ASP A 232 -31.81 1.95 2.69
CA ASP A 232 -31.74 0.55 3.15
C ASP A 232 -32.49 -0.43 2.22
N VAL A 233 -32.59 -0.13 0.93
CA VAL A 233 -33.39 -0.91 -0.02
C VAL A 233 -32.52 -1.49 -1.13
N TRP A 234 -32.79 -2.75 -1.48
CA TRP A 234 -32.32 -3.36 -2.72
C TRP A 234 -33.24 -2.97 -3.88
N THR A 235 -32.65 -2.48 -4.96
CA THR A 235 -33.33 -2.20 -6.23
C THR A 235 -32.72 -3.05 -7.33
N GLN A 236 -33.54 -3.60 -8.22
CA GLN A 236 -33.05 -4.35 -9.37
C GLN A 236 -32.80 -3.38 -10.53
N ASP A 237 -31.53 -3.13 -10.84
CA ASP A 237 -31.15 -2.16 -11.87
C ASP A 237 -31.03 -2.79 -13.26
N TYR A 238 -30.44 -4.00 -13.33
CA TYR A 238 -30.06 -4.57 -14.62
C TYR A 238 -30.33 -6.07 -14.71
N THR A 239 -30.69 -6.51 -15.91
CA THR A 239 -30.81 -7.94 -16.25
C THR A 239 -30.33 -8.22 -17.67
N ALA A 240 -29.64 -9.36 -17.84
CA ALA A 240 -29.16 -9.83 -19.13
C ALA A 240 -29.19 -11.36 -19.21
N THR A 241 -29.29 -11.93 -20.40
CA THR A 241 -29.21 -13.38 -20.60
C THR A 241 -27.75 -13.81 -20.75
N ILE A 242 -27.30 -14.71 -19.86
CA ILE A 242 -25.94 -15.26 -19.81
C ILE A 242 -25.92 -16.78 -20.06
N GLY A 243 -27.11 -17.39 -20.11
CA GLY A 243 -27.33 -18.82 -20.19
C GLY A 243 -26.88 -19.59 -18.94
N GLY A 244 -27.07 -20.91 -18.99
CA GLY A 244 -26.69 -21.80 -17.90
C GLY A 244 -27.73 -21.88 -16.80
N THR A 245 -27.33 -22.42 -15.67
CA THR A 245 -28.13 -22.53 -14.45
C THR A 245 -27.42 -21.72 -13.37
N GLY A 246 -28.11 -21.10 -12.41
CA GLY A 246 -27.56 -20.23 -11.35
C GLY A 246 -26.42 -20.79 -10.49
N THR A 247 -25.97 -22.00 -10.79
CA THR A 247 -24.81 -22.74 -10.29
C THR A 247 -23.53 -22.58 -11.11
N THR A 248 -23.55 -21.97 -12.32
CA THR A 248 -22.33 -21.64 -13.08
C THR A 248 -21.99 -20.14 -13.03
N LYS A 249 -20.75 -19.78 -12.66
CA LYS A 249 -20.27 -18.39 -12.71
C LYS A 249 -19.97 -18.01 -14.16
N ARG A 250 -20.64 -16.98 -14.67
CA ARG A 250 -20.45 -16.44 -16.04
C ARG A 250 -20.34 -14.93 -16.09
N PHE A 251 -20.30 -14.28 -14.93
CA PHE A 251 -20.26 -12.85 -14.79
C PHE A 251 -19.22 -12.47 -13.74
N ASP A 252 -18.77 -11.22 -13.80
CA ASP A 252 -17.93 -10.60 -12.77
C ASP A 252 -18.32 -9.13 -12.59
N VAL A 253 -18.04 -8.59 -11.40
CA VAL A 253 -18.37 -7.22 -11.04
C VAL A 253 -17.19 -6.59 -10.32
N GLU A 254 -16.84 -5.37 -10.70
CA GLU A 254 -15.81 -4.58 -10.02
C GLU A 254 -16.17 -3.09 -10.01
N TYR A 255 -15.70 -2.37 -9.00
CA TYR A 255 -15.79 -0.91 -8.93
C TYR A 255 -14.50 -0.25 -9.41
N GLU A 256 -14.65 0.86 -10.13
CA GLU A 256 -13.57 1.81 -10.33
C GLU A 256 -13.23 2.50 -9.00
N LYS A 257 -11.96 2.48 -8.63
CA LYS A 257 -11.49 2.97 -7.32
C LYS A 257 -11.64 4.47 -7.10
N THR A 258 -11.65 5.26 -8.17
CA THR A 258 -11.61 6.73 -8.09
C THR A 258 -12.99 7.35 -8.13
N THR A 259 -13.84 6.90 -9.05
CA THR A 259 -15.21 7.42 -9.24
C THR A 259 -16.23 6.65 -8.38
N GLY A 260 -15.96 5.36 -8.11
CA GLY A 260 -16.95 4.44 -7.56
C GLY A 260 -18.01 4.05 -8.59
N ASP A 261 -17.68 4.08 -9.88
CA ASP A 261 -18.56 3.54 -10.93
C ASP A 261 -18.33 2.04 -11.06
N ALA A 262 -19.38 1.28 -11.39
CA ALA A 262 -19.32 -0.17 -11.45
C ALA A 262 -19.25 -0.69 -12.89
N LEU A 263 -18.44 -1.71 -13.09
CA LEU A 263 -18.37 -2.49 -14.32
C LEU A 263 -18.90 -3.90 -14.06
N VAL A 264 -19.85 -4.32 -14.89
CA VAL A 264 -20.37 -5.69 -14.92
C VAL A 264 -20.00 -6.32 -16.25
N VAL A 265 -19.33 -7.47 -16.21
CA VAL A 265 -18.92 -8.24 -17.41
C VAL A 265 -19.62 -9.59 -17.38
N TYR A 266 -20.16 -10.05 -18.51
CA TYR A 266 -20.91 -11.30 -18.63
C TYR A 266 -20.96 -11.82 -20.06
#